data_AF-A0A3D3CFH0-F1
#
_entry.id   AF-A0A3D3CFH0-F1
#
_cell.length_a   1.000
_cell.length_b   1.000
_cell.length_c   1.000
_cell.angle_alpha   90.00
_cell.angle_beta   90.00
_cell.angle_gamma   90.00
#
_symmetry.space_group_name_H-M   'P 1'
#
loop_
_entity.id
_entity.type
_entity.pdbx_description
1 polymer ?
#
loop_
_entity_poly.entity_id
_entity_poly.type
_entity_poly.pdbx_seq_one_letter_code
_entity_poly.pdbx_strand_id
1 'polypeptide(L)' 'KAREVRDTSLKVPHGARGKVVAVKEMTRADNPDALSPGVNKVVKIYVAQLRKITVGDKMAGR' A
#
# COMPACT_ATOMS: atom_id res chain seq x y z
N LYS A 1 32.02 0.59 11.46
CA LYS A 1 31.80 0.59 9.98
C LYS A 1 30.30 0.76 9.75
N ALA A 2 29.82 2.01 9.74
CA ALA A 2 28.39 2.31 9.63
C ALA A 2 27.89 1.95 8.22
N ARG A 3 26.72 1.32 8.12
CA ARG A 3 26.11 1.02 6.82
C ARG A 3 25.61 2.33 6.21
N GLU A 4 26.15 2.71 5.06
CA GLU A 4 25.66 3.83 4.24
C GLU A 4 24.34 3.45 3.56
N VAL A 5 23.28 3.27 4.33
CA VAL A 5 21.94 2.97 3.81
C VAL A 5 21.02 4.12 4.20
N ARG A 6 20.39 4.72 3.20
CA ARG A 6 19.37 5.75 3.41
C ARG A 6 18.00 5.08 3.55
N ASP A 7 17.19 5.60 4.46
CA ASP A 7 15.80 5.15 4.62
C ASP A 7 14.94 5.64 3.45
N THR A 8 14.41 4.71 2.66
CA THR A 8 13.50 4.95 1.53
C THR A 8 12.15 4.24 1.72
N SER A 9 11.78 3.97 2.97
CA SER A 9 10.55 3.25 3.33
C SER A 9 9.29 3.93 2.79
N LEU A 10 8.34 3.12 2.31
CA LEU A 10 7.00 3.60 1.93
C LEU A 10 6.20 3.97 3.19
N LYS A 11 5.77 5.23 3.27
CA LYS A 11 4.97 5.75 4.38
C LYS A 11 3.51 5.92 3.96
N VAL A 12 2.61 5.88 4.93
CA VAL A 12 1.19 6.15 4.70
C VAL A 12 1.04 7.62 4.29
N PRO A 13 0.39 7.93 3.15
CA PRO A 13 0.17 9.30 2.71
C PRO A 13 -0.78 10.03 3.66
N HIS A 14 -0.72 11.37 3.65
CA HIS A 14 -1.58 12.18 4.49
C HIS A 14 -3.07 11.94 4.16
N GLY A 15 -3.93 12.00 5.17
CA GLY A 15 -5.37 11.78 5.03
C GLY A 15 -5.79 10.30 4.92
N ALA A 16 -4.90 9.40 4.50
CA ALA A 16 -5.15 7.97 4.51
C ALA A 16 -4.94 7.38 5.91
N ARG A 17 -5.95 6.69 6.43
CA ARG A 17 -5.90 5.99 7.72
C ARG A 17 -6.71 4.71 7.61
N GLY A 18 -6.34 3.67 8.36
CA GLY A 18 -7.07 2.41 8.30
C GLY A 18 -6.34 1.26 8.97
N LYS A 19 -6.88 0.06 8.78
CA LYS A 19 -6.27 -1.20 9.21
C LYS A 19 -5.70 -1.95 8.00
N VAL A 20 -4.55 -2.58 8.18
CA VAL A 20 -3.98 -3.48 7.17
C VAL A 20 -4.83 -4.74 7.13
N VAL A 21 -5.38 -5.06 5.97
CA VAL A 21 -6.23 -6.24 5.75
C VAL A 21 -5.42 -7.37 5.12
N ALA A 22 -4.53 -7.05 4.19
CA ALA A 22 -3.70 -8.03 3.53
C ALA A 22 -2.35 -7.44 3.10
N VAL A 23 -1.34 -8.29 3.11
CA VAL A 23 -0.01 -8.00 2.55
C VAL A 23 0.22 -9.03 1.45
N LYS A 24 0.41 -8.55 0.21
CA LYS A 24 0.74 -9.39 -0.93
C LYS A 24 2.18 -9.13 -1.33
N GLU A 25 3.01 -10.12 -1.07
CA GLU A 25 4.40 -10.14 -1.47
C GLU A 25 4.56 -10.88 -2.80
N MET A 26 5.22 -10.25 -3.76
CA MET A 26 5.59 -10.86 -5.04
C MET A 26 7.10 -10.73 -5.19
N THR A 27 7.80 -11.85 -5.23
CA THR A 27 9.23 -11.87 -5.54
C THR A 27 9.43 -12.28 -6.99
N ARG A 28 10.55 -11.84 -7.57
CA ARG A 28 10.94 -12.28 -8.92
C ARG A 28 11.33 -13.76 -8.98
N ALA A 29 11.74 -14.35 -7.85
CA ALA A 29 12.11 -15.76 -7.78
C ALA A 29 10.88 -16.67 -7.89
N ASP A 30 9.76 -16.27 -7.29
CA ASP A 30 8.53 -17.07 -7.27
C ASP A 30 7.69 -16.89 -8.53
N ASN A 31 7.81 -15.74 -9.22
CA ASN A 31 7.01 -15.46 -10.42
C ASN A 31 7.72 -14.49 -11.39
N PRO A 32 8.64 -15.00 -12.24
CA PRO A 32 9.56 -14.17 -13.03
C PRO A 32 8.89 -13.34 -14.14
N ASP A 33 7.74 -13.78 -14.65
CA ASP A 33 7.05 -13.13 -15.79
C ASP A 33 6.04 -12.05 -15.36
N ALA A 34 5.73 -11.96 -14.06
CA ALA A 34 4.70 -11.05 -13.54
C ALA A 34 5.23 -9.66 -13.15
N LEU A 35 6.54 -9.46 -13.15
CA LEU A 35 7.19 -8.20 -12.71
C LEU A 35 7.85 -7.46 -13.87
N SER A 36 7.79 -6.13 -13.84
CA SER A 36 8.49 -5.29 -14.82
C SER A 36 10.02 -5.46 -14.73
N PRO A 37 10.74 -5.29 -15.85
CA PRO A 37 12.19 -5.38 -15.87
C PRO A 37 12.84 -4.43 -14.85
N GLY A 38 13.78 -4.92 -14.04
CA GLY A 38 14.48 -4.14 -13.01
C GLY A 38 13.84 -4.15 -11.62
N VAL A 39 12.65 -4.74 -11.45
CA VAL A 39 12.01 -4.88 -10.14
C VAL A 39 12.30 -6.24 -9.52
N ASN A 40 12.97 -6.27 -8.37
CA ASN A 40 13.32 -7.52 -7.67
C ASN A 40 12.14 -8.08 -6.86
N LYS A 41 11.36 -7.19 -6.24
CA LYS A 41 10.27 -7.53 -5.32
C LYS A 41 9.24 -6.42 -5.33
N VAL A 42 7.97 -6.79 -5.29
CA VAL A 42 6.84 -5.87 -5.12
C VAL A 42 6.08 -6.28 -3.86
N VAL A 43 5.86 -5.31 -2.98
CA VAL A 43 5.05 -5.49 -1.77
C VAL A 43 3.82 -4.60 -1.90
N LYS A 44 2.63 -5.20 -2.00
CA LYS A 44 1.35 -4.51 -2.03
C LYS A 44 0.68 -4.63 -0.66
N ILE A 45 0.34 -3.49 -0.07
CA ILE A 45 -0.31 -3.42 1.24
C ILE A 45 -1.74 -2.92 1.02
N TYR A 46 -2.73 -3.73 1.39
CA TYR A 46 -4.14 -3.36 1.31
C TYR A 46 -4.58 -2.78 2.65
N VAL A 47 -4.98 -1.51 2.64
CA VAL A 47 -5.45 -0.78 3.82
C VAL A 47 -6.93 -0.50 3.65
N ALA A 48 -7.75 -0.91 4.62
CA ALA A 48 -9.18 -0.65 4.63
C ALA A 48 -9.55 0.34 5.74
N GLN A 49 -10.56 1.16 5.47
CA GLN A 49 -11.14 2.10 6.42
C GLN A 49 -12.65 1.94 6.45
N LEU A 50 -13.22 1.77 7.64
CA LEU A 50 -14.66 1.87 7.83
C LEU A 50 -15.03 3.35 7.97
N ARG A 51 -15.79 3.89 7.01
CA ARG A 51 -16.25 5.28 7.01
C ARG A 51 -17.72 5.34 7.43
N LYS A 52 -17.99 6.04 8.53
CA LYS A 52 -19.35 6.43 8.92
C LYS A 52 -19.76 7.68 8.14
N ILE A 53 -21.06 7.92 8.01
CA ILE A 53 -21.58 9.16 7.42
C ILE A 53 -21.13 10.37 8.24
N THR A 54 -20.71 11.42 7.56
CA THR A 54 -20.15 12.65 8.14
C THR A 54 -20.68 13.88 7.41
N VAL A 55 -20.62 15.03 8.07
CA VAL A 55 -20.99 16.32 7.45
C VAL A 55 -20.09 16.55 6.24
N GLY A 56 -20.70 16.80 5.09
CA GLY A 56 -20.01 16.90 3.79
C GLY A 56 -20.22 15.70 2.88
N ASP A 57 -20.74 14.58 3.40
CA ASP A 57 -21.19 13.46 2.56
C ASP A 57 -22.51 13.85 1.87
N LYS A 58 -22.53 13.76 0.54
CA LYS A 58 -23.73 14.05 -0.26
C LYS A 58 -24.64 12.82 -0.29
N MET A 59 -25.90 13.02 0.10
CA MET A 59 -26.96 12.03 0.00
C MET A 59 -27.91 12.42 -1.14
N ALA A 60 -28.37 11.46 -1.93
CA ALA A 60 -29.38 11.66 -2.97
C ALA A 60 -30.52 10.64 -2.76
N GLY A 61 -31.76 11.08 -2.99
CA GLY A 61 -32.96 10.24 -2.96
C GLY A 61 -33.18 9.47 -4.25
N ARG A 62 -34.24 8.64 -4.30
CA ARG A 62 -34.75 8.06 -5.55
C ARG A 62 -35.62 9.08 -6.29
#